data_AF-A0A5D0CKI8-F1
#
_entry.id   AF-A0A5D0CKI8-F1
#
_cell.length_a   1.000
_cell.length_b   1.000
_cell.length_c   1.000
_cell.angle_alpha   90.00
_cell.angle_beta   90.00
_cell.angle_gamma   90.00
#
_symmetry.space_group_name_H-M   'P 1'
#
loop_
_entity.id
_entity.type
_entity.pdbx_description
1 polymer ?
#
loop_
_entity_poly.entity_id
_entity_poly.type
_entity_poly.pdbx_seq_one_letter_code
_entity_poly.pdbx_strand_id
1 'polypeptide(L)'
;MQIHAVQRNQTLYSIARAYGVSVNQIAEANALPNPDRLVVGQTLVVPIEGSYYWVQPGESLWSIALLYDIPYQRLAEINRINPNQTLSIGTRLYIPPRPKYRAEFNAYVEPRGTVVSAELESSARNAAPYLTYLAPFSFQARRDGSLKEPPLNDFPAIAAANQAVLMMVITNQENDRFSDELGRILLNDIPVQDTFLNTIVRTARTYGFRDIHFDFEFLRPADREAYNTFLRKAKSLFAQEGWLISTALAPKTSRQQQGQWYEAHDYRAHGEIVDFVVIMTYEWGYSGGPAQAVSPIGPVRRVLRYALSEIPASKIMMGQNLYGYDWTLPFTPGSTARAVSPQQAIRIAAQYGAEIQYNWNAQAPFFHYTDAEGKRHEVWFEDARSIQAKFDLMKELRLRGMSYWKLGLPFPQNWLLITDNFEVVKRA
;
A
#
# COMPACT_ATOMS: atom_id res chain seq x y z
N MET A 1 -10.69 -15.97 0.21
CA MET A 1 -10.75 -15.77 -1.24
C MET A 1 -9.61 -16.52 -1.88
N GLN A 2 -9.78 -16.99 -3.11
CA GLN A 2 -8.73 -17.69 -3.85
C GLN A 2 -8.03 -16.74 -4.81
N ILE A 3 -6.70 -16.79 -4.85
CA ILE A 3 -5.91 -16.16 -5.93
C ILE A 3 -5.60 -17.23 -6.98
N HIS A 4 -5.97 -16.96 -8.24
CA HIS A 4 -5.73 -17.85 -9.36
C HIS A 4 -4.87 -17.13 -10.42
N ALA A 5 -3.72 -17.70 -10.76
CA ALA A 5 -2.92 -17.22 -11.89
C ALA A 5 -3.34 -17.96 -13.17
N VAL A 6 -3.78 -17.20 -14.17
CA VAL A 6 -4.27 -17.73 -15.45
C VAL A 6 -3.15 -18.51 -16.15
N GLN A 7 -3.46 -19.74 -16.54
CA GLN A 7 -2.60 -20.62 -17.31
C GLN A 7 -2.98 -20.60 -18.79
N ARG A 8 -2.07 -21.08 -19.64
CA ARG A 8 -2.30 -21.20 -21.08
C ARG A 8 -3.59 -21.98 -21.36
N ASN A 9 -4.40 -21.49 -22.29
CA ASN A 9 -5.69 -22.04 -22.72
C ASN A 9 -6.82 -22.04 -21.68
N GLN A 10 -6.65 -21.41 -20.52
CA GLN A 10 -7.76 -21.21 -19.60
C GLN A 10 -8.68 -20.09 -20.09
N THR A 11 -9.98 -20.28 -19.87
CA THR A 11 -11.02 -19.28 -20.11
C THR A 11 -11.67 -18.93 -18.78
N LEU A 12 -12.37 -17.80 -18.73
CA LEU A 12 -13.09 -17.43 -17.52
C LEU A 12 -14.14 -18.49 -17.13
N TYR A 13 -14.75 -19.14 -18.14
CA TYR A 13 -15.66 -20.27 -17.94
C TYR A 13 -14.96 -21.49 -17.31
N SER A 14 -13.79 -21.90 -17.81
CA SER A 14 -13.10 -23.06 -17.26
C SER A 14 -12.62 -22.82 -15.83
N ILE A 15 -12.19 -21.60 -15.51
CA ILE A 15 -11.82 -21.16 -14.16
C ILE A 15 -13.06 -21.16 -13.25
N ALA A 16 -14.15 -20.52 -13.67
CA ALA A 16 -15.40 -20.47 -12.92
C ALA A 16 -15.92 -21.87 -12.57
N ARG A 17 -15.91 -22.79 -13.55
CA ARG A 17 -16.28 -24.19 -13.36
C ARG A 17 -15.36 -24.92 -12.38
N ALA A 18 -14.05 -24.67 -12.42
CA ALA A 18 -13.08 -25.31 -11.53
C ALA A 18 -13.30 -24.93 -10.05
N TYR A 19 -13.76 -23.70 -9.80
CA TYR A 19 -14.01 -23.17 -8.46
C TYR A 19 -15.47 -23.23 -8.00
N GLY A 20 -16.40 -23.59 -8.89
CA GLY A 20 -17.84 -23.67 -8.56
C GLY A 20 -18.51 -22.31 -8.38
N VAL A 21 -18.06 -21.29 -9.12
CA VAL A 21 -18.64 -19.93 -9.12
C VAL A 21 -19.12 -19.57 -10.53
N SER A 22 -19.85 -18.46 -10.66
CA SER A 22 -20.26 -17.94 -11.97
C SER A 22 -19.15 -17.11 -12.63
N VAL A 23 -19.18 -17.04 -13.96
CA VAL A 23 -18.29 -16.17 -14.75
C VAL A 23 -18.44 -14.71 -14.33
N ASN A 24 -19.68 -14.25 -14.10
CA ASN A 24 -19.98 -12.87 -13.69
C ASN A 24 -19.37 -12.54 -12.33
N GLN A 25 -19.42 -13.47 -11.36
CA GLN A 25 -18.81 -13.26 -10.05
C GLN A 25 -17.30 -13.00 -10.15
N ILE A 26 -16.59 -13.74 -11.01
CA ILE A 26 -15.16 -13.51 -11.22
C ILE A 26 -14.93 -12.20 -11.98
N ALA A 27 -15.72 -11.93 -13.03
CA ALA A 27 -15.58 -10.73 -13.85
C ALA A 27 -15.76 -9.44 -13.03
N GLU A 28 -16.81 -9.39 -12.21
CA GLU A 28 -17.13 -8.24 -11.34
C GLU A 28 -16.07 -8.06 -10.25
N ALA A 29 -15.69 -9.13 -9.54
CA ALA A 29 -14.67 -9.07 -8.49
C ALA A 29 -13.31 -8.53 -8.99
N ASN A 30 -12.98 -8.79 -10.25
CA ASN A 30 -11.70 -8.39 -10.84
C ASN A 30 -11.80 -7.16 -11.75
N ALA A 31 -12.99 -6.55 -11.86
CA ALA A 31 -13.33 -5.50 -12.81
C ALA A 31 -12.71 -5.74 -14.20
N LEU A 32 -12.90 -6.95 -14.73
CA LEU A 32 -12.23 -7.38 -15.95
C LEU A 32 -12.62 -6.50 -17.13
N PRO A 33 -11.67 -5.81 -17.78
CA PRO A 33 -12.00 -4.94 -18.91
C PRO A 33 -12.46 -5.73 -20.13
N ASN A 34 -12.00 -6.98 -20.28
CA ASN A 34 -12.44 -7.90 -21.31
C ASN A 34 -12.44 -9.35 -20.75
N PRO A 35 -13.60 -9.87 -20.31
CA PRO A 35 -13.73 -11.22 -19.77
C PRO A 35 -13.33 -12.35 -20.73
N ASP A 36 -13.35 -12.09 -22.04
CA ASP A 36 -13.08 -13.09 -23.08
C ASP A 36 -11.59 -13.18 -23.45
N ARG A 37 -10.76 -12.25 -22.98
CA ARG A 37 -9.33 -12.18 -23.32
C ARG A 37 -8.47 -12.09 -22.06
N LEU A 38 -8.33 -13.23 -21.38
CA LEU A 38 -7.41 -13.38 -20.26
C LEU A 38 -5.95 -13.40 -20.74
N VAL A 39 -5.04 -12.87 -19.92
CA VAL A 39 -3.60 -12.89 -20.17
C VAL A 39 -2.96 -14.01 -19.36
N VAL A 40 -2.06 -14.80 -19.96
CA VAL A 40 -1.30 -15.82 -19.22
C VAL A 40 -0.50 -15.14 -18.10
N GLY A 41 -0.61 -15.67 -16.89
CA GLY A 41 0.01 -15.12 -15.68
C GLY A 41 -0.75 -13.97 -15.01
N GLN A 42 -1.82 -13.46 -15.62
CA GLN A 42 -2.77 -12.56 -14.95
C GLN A 42 -3.34 -13.23 -13.71
N THR A 43 -3.48 -12.49 -12.62
CA THR A 43 -4.13 -13.02 -11.42
C THR A 43 -5.58 -12.57 -11.31
N LEU A 44 -6.41 -13.50 -10.86
CA LEU A 44 -7.82 -13.30 -10.56
C LEU A 44 -8.06 -13.64 -9.09
N VAL A 45 -8.82 -12.80 -8.41
CA VAL A 45 -9.43 -13.14 -7.13
C VAL A 45 -10.75 -13.84 -7.41
N VAL A 46 -10.88 -15.09 -6.99
CA VAL A 46 -12.10 -15.88 -7.11
C VAL A 46 -12.86 -15.78 -5.77
N PRO A 47 -14.12 -15.27 -5.78
CA PRO A 47 -14.86 -14.95 -4.56
C PRO A 47 -15.48 -16.20 -3.93
N ILE A 48 -14.63 -17.08 -3.38
CA ILE A 48 -15.01 -18.23 -2.57
C ILE A 48 -14.56 -18.04 -1.11
N GLU A 49 -15.26 -18.71 -0.20
CA GLU A 49 -14.88 -18.82 1.21
C GLU A 49 -13.73 -19.81 1.36
N GLY A 50 -12.67 -19.41 2.07
CA GLY A 50 -11.42 -20.16 2.13
C GLY A 50 -10.66 -20.09 0.81
N SER A 51 -9.91 -21.16 0.51
CA SER A 51 -9.17 -21.33 -0.72
C SER A 51 -8.94 -22.82 -1.01
N TYR A 52 -8.38 -23.11 -2.18
CA TYR A 52 -7.94 -24.43 -2.59
C TYR A 52 -6.42 -24.43 -2.81
N TYR A 53 -5.79 -25.51 -2.38
CA TYR A 53 -4.39 -25.81 -2.58
C TYR A 53 -4.24 -27.04 -3.48
N TRP A 54 -3.36 -26.96 -4.46
CA TRP A 54 -3.00 -28.10 -5.31
C TRP A 54 -1.63 -28.60 -4.89
N VAL A 55 -1.58 -29.86 -4.43
CA VAL A 55 -0.35 -30.49 -3.92
C VAL A 55 0.75 -30.44 -4.97
N GLN A 56 1.89 -29.87 -4.59
CA GLN A 56 3.10 -29.80 -5.41
C GLN A 56 4.02 -31.02 -5.18
N PRO A 57 4.98 -31.28 -6.08
CA PRO A 57 5.95 -32.36 -5.90
C PRO A 57 6.72 -32.25 -4.57
N GLY A 58 6.76 -33.34 -3.80
CA GLY A 58 7.50 -33.43 -2.53
C GLY A 58 6.74 -32.93 -1.31
N GLU A 59 5.49 -32.50 -1.45
CA GLU A 59 4.70 -31.99 -0.34
C GLU A 59 3.91 -33.08 0.39
N SER A 60 3.65 -32.83 1.67
CA SER A 60 2.86 -33.68 2.55
C SER A 60 1.73 -32.88 3.19
N LEU A 61 0.75 -33.56 3.80
CA LEU A 61 -0.26 -32.87 4.62
C LEU A 61 0.40 -32.01 5.69
N TRP A 62 1.48 -32.49 6.31
CA TRP A 62 2.20 -31.76 7.34
C TRP A 62 2.83 -30.46 6.81
N SER A 63 3.55 -30.51 5.68
CA SER A 63 4.21 -29.32 5.13
C SER A 63 3.21 -28.28 4.63
N ILE A 64 2.09 -28.72 4.05
CA ILE A 64 1.02 -27.83 3.60
C ILE A 64 0.30 -27.22 4.80
N ALA A 65 -0.04 -28.04 5.80
CA ALA A 65 -0.71 -27.56 7.00
C ALA A 65 0.13 -26.52 7.76
N LEU A 66 1.45 -26.72 7.80
CA LEU A 66 2.40 -25.74 8.36
C LEU A 66 2.39 -24.41 7.60
N LEU A 67 2.32 -24.44 6.25
CA LEU A 67 2.20 -23.22 5.43
C LEU A 67 0.93 -22.42 5.76
N TYR A 68 -0.13 -23.12 6.18
CA TYR A 68 -1.42 -22.50 6.48
C TYR A 68 -1.69 -22.21 7.95
N ASP A 69 -0.76 -22.56 8.84
CA ASP A 69 -0.92 -22.48 10.30
C ASP A 69 -2.18 -23.24 10.77
N ILE A 70 -2.38 -24.45 10.22
CA ILE A 70 -3.48 -25.36 10.57
C ILE A 70 -2.85 -26.67 11.06
N PRO A 71 -3.36 -27.31 12.13
CA PRO A 71 -2.94 -28.66 12.48
C PRO A 71 -3.22 -29.64 11.33
N TYR A 72 -2.24 -30.45 10.92
CA TYR A 72 -2.40 -31.31 9.74
C TYR A 72 -3.53 -32.34 9.88
N GLN A 73 -3.82 -32.82 11.10
CA GLN A 73 -4.97 -33.68 11.37
C GLN A 73 -6.28 -32.95 11.06
N ARG A 74 -6.36 -31.66 11.45
CA ARG A 74 -7.53 -30.83 11.15
C ARG A 74 -7.67 -30.59 9.65
N LEU A 75 -6.57 -30.34 8.95
CA LEU A 75 -6.58 -30.21 7.49
C LEU A 75 -7.06 -31.51 6.83
N ALA A 76 -6.65 -32.67 7.34
CA ALA A 76 -7.08 -33.97 6.84
C ALA A 76 -8.59 -34.21 7.08
N GLU A 77 -9.09 -33.90 8.29
CA GLU A 77 -10.51 -33.98 8.63
C GLU A 77 -11.38 -33.13 7.70
N ILE A 78 -11.00 -31.87 7.49
CA ILE A 78 -11.72 -30.92 6.62
C ILE A 78 -11.82 -31.46 5.20
N ASN A 79 -10.73 -32.08 4.74
CA ASN A 79 -10.63 -32.65 3.39
C ASN A 79 -11.15 -34.09 3.30
N ARG A 80 -11.64 -34.67 4.41
CA ARG A 80 -12.15 -36.05 4.50
C ARG A 80 -11.15 -37.09 4.00
N ILE A 81 -9.90 -36.92 4.40
CA ILE A 81 -8.79 -37.79 4.02
C ILE A 81 -8.07 -38.37 5.24
N ASN A 82 -7.38 -39.49 5.07
CA ASN A 82 -6.61 -40.09 6.17
C ASN A 82 -5.39 -39.20 6.48
N PRO A 83 -5.15 -38.82 7.76
CA PRO A 83 -4.04 -37.92 8.13
C PRO A 83 -2.64 -38.49 7.83
N ASN A 84 -2.54 -39.81 7.65
CA ASN A 84 -1.29 -40.50 7.30
C ASN A 84 -1.22 -40.88 5.81
N GLN A 85 -2.19 -40.44 4.98
CA GLN A 85 -2.13 -40.74 3.54
C GLN A 85 -1.01 -39.97 2.85
N THR A 86 -0.37 -40.62 1.90
CA THR A 86 0.49 -39.94 0.93
C THR A 86 -0.39 -39.12 -0.04
N LEU A 87 0.02 -37.89 -0.33
CA LEU A 87 -0.70 -37.02 -1.27
C LEU A 87 -0.16 -37.19 -2.69
N SER A 88 -1.05 -37.41 -3.65
CA SER A 88 -0.70 -37.37 -5.07
C SER A 88 -0.54 -35.92 -5.54
N ILE A 89 0.43 -35.68 -6.42
CA ILE A 89 0.60 -34.38 -7.07
C ILE A 89 -0.71 -33.96 -7.75
N GLY A 90 -1.09 -32.69 -7.58
CA GLY A 90 -2.33 -32.14 -8.12
C GLY A 90 -3.58 -32.47 -7.31
N THR A 91 -3.48 -33.22 -6.22
CA THR A 91 -4.61 -33.39 -5.28
C THR A 91 -5.06 -32.02 -4.81
N ARG A 92 -6.37 -31.75 -4.90
CA ARG A 92 -6.97 -30.49 -4.47
C ARG A 92 -7.40 -30.60 -3.01
N LEU A 93 -6.82 -29.76 -2.15
CA LEU A 93 -7.19 -29.61 -0.76
C LEU A 93 -7.95 -28.30 -0.56
N TYR A 94 -9.09 -28.34 0.10
CA TYR A 94 -9.74 -27.16 0.65
C TYR A 94 -8.99 -26.66 1.89
N ILE A 95 -8.70 -25.38 1.90
CA ILE A 95 -8.09 -24.65 3.00
C ILE A 95 -9.17 -23.72 3.58
N PRO A 96 -9.56 -23.88 4.85
CA PRO A 96 -10.55 -23.01 5.46
C PRO A 96 -10.02 -21.56 5.55
N PRO A 97 -10.92 -20.56 5.60
CA PRO A 97 -10.50 -19.18 5.81
C PRO A 97 -9.74 -19.04 7.12
N ARG A 98 -8.66 -18.25 7.11
CA ARG A 98 -7.91 -17.93 8.33
C ARG A 98 -8.68 -16.88 9.16
N PRO A 99 -8.52 -16.88 10.49
CA PRO A 99 -9.01 -15.78 11.31
C PRO A 99 -8.48 -14.45 10.79
N LYS A 100 -9.38 -13.47 10.70
CA LYS A 100 -9.03 -12.12 10.26
C LYS A 100 -8.32 -11.39 11.41
N TYR A 101 -7.29 -10.63 11.07
CA TYR A 101 -6.59 -9.78 12.02
C TYR A 101 -7.20 -8.38 11.98
N ARG A 102 -7.32 -7.72 13.13
CA ARG A 102 -7.69 -6.31 13.16
C ARG A 102 -6.50 -5.49 12.67
N ALA A 103 -6.72 -4.65 11.67
CA ALA A 103 -5.68 -3.80 11.09
C ALA A 103 -6.24 -2.45 10.65
N GLU A 104 -5.38 -1.45 10.59
CA GLU A 104 -5.71 -0.12 10.10
C GLU A 104 -5.24 0.10 8.67
N PHE A 105 -6.03 0.82 7.89
CA PHE A 105 -5.70 1.12 6.50
C PHE A 105 -5.82 2.62 6.22
N ASN A 106 -4.75 3.20 5.72
CA ASN A 106 -4.74 4.57 5.20
C ASN A 106 -4.67 4.54 3.68
N ALA A 107 -5.29 5.50 3.00
CA ALA A 107 -5.00 5.75 1.60
C ALA A 107 -4.91 7.25 1.30
N TYR A 108 -3.81 7.63 0.65
CA TYR A 108 -3.62 8.98 0.15
C TYR A 108 -4.44 9.22 -1.11
N VAL A 109 -4.98 10.44 -1.24
CA VAL A 109 -5.63 10.92 -2.46
C VAL A 109 -4.99 12.24 -2.86
N GLU A 110 -4.36 12.28 -4.04
CA GLU A 110 -3.63 13.46 -4.53
C GLU A 110 -4.41 14.11 -5.68
N PRO A 111 -5.31 15.06 -5.39
CA PRO A 111 -5.94 15.87 -6.41
C PRO A 111 -4.92 16.78 -7.09
N ARG A 112 -5.14 17.05 -8.38
CA ARG A 112 -4.31 17.96 -9.17
C ARG A 112 -5.16 19.09 -9.72
N GLY A 113 -4.59 20.29 -9.78
CA GLY A 113 -5.31 21.49 -10.20
C GLY A 113 -6.17 22.08 -9.08
N THR A 114 -7.27 22.72 -9.46
CA THR A 114 -8.14 23.47 -8.53
C THR A 114 -9.39 22.70 -8.09
N VAL A 115 -9.66 21.55 -8.71
CA VAL A 115 -10.83 20.71 -8.42
C VAL A 115 -10.44 19.24 -8.40
N VAL A 116 -11.13 18.44 -7.59
CA VAL A 116 -11.02 16.96 -7.62
C VAL A 116 -11.74 16.44 -8.87
N SER A 117 -11.10 15.53 -9.63
CA SER A 117 -11.76 14.89 -10.78
C SER A 117 -12.80 13.87 -10.33
N ALA A 118 -13.84 13.64 -11.14
CA ALA A 118 -14.90 12.68 -10.81
C ALA A 118 -14.36 11.25 -10.62
N GLU A 119 -13.33 10.87 -11.38
CA GLU A 119 -12.67 9.56 -11.26
C GLU A 119 -11.94 9.41 -9.93
N LEU A 120 -11.27 10.48 -9.49
CA LEU A 120 -10.54 10.47 -8.21
C LEU A 120 -11.51 10.43 -7.02
N GLU A 121 -12.60 11.20 -7.09
CA GLU A 121 -13.66 11.16 -6.08
C GLU A 121 -14.36 9.79 -6.04
N SER A 122 -14.69 9.22 -7.19
CA SER A 122 -15.24 7.87 -7.29
C SER A 122 -14.27 6.83 -6.73
N SER A 123 -12.98 6.95 -7.00
CA SER A 123 -11.96 6.09 -6.39
C SER A 123 -11.91 6.23 -4.87
N ALA A 124 -12.06 7.43 -4.33
CA ALA A 124 -12.14 7.65 -2.87
C ALA A 124 -13.41 7.01 -2.29
N ARG A 125 -14.57 7.22 -2.92
CA ARG A 125 -15.85 6.66 -2.50
C ARG A 125 -15.84 5.12 -2.49
N ASN A 126 -15.23 4.51 -3.51
CA ASN A 126 -15.13 3.06 -3.62
C ASN A 126 -14.12 2.44 -2.64
N ALA A 127 -13.04 3.16 -2.31
CA ALA A 127 -12.03 2.67 -1.37
C ALA A 127 -12.41 2.88 0.10
N ALA A 128 -13.12 3.97 0.43
CA ALA A 128 -13.43 4.38 1.80
C ALA A 128 -14.07 3.28 2.71
N PRO A 129 -14.94 2.37 2.23
CA PRO A 129 -15.41 1.24 3.03
C PRO A 129 -14.28 0.41 3.65
N TYR A 130 -13.13 0.32 2.97
CA TYR A 130 -11.97 -0.48 3.37
C TYR A 130 -10.92 0.30 4.17
N LEU A 131 -11.16 1.59 4.45
CA LEU A 131 -10.17 2.47 5.08
C LEU A 131 -10.51 2.79 6.54
N THR A 132 -9.47 2.91 7.35
CA THR A 132 -9.50 3.60 8.64
C THR A 132 -9.29 5.10 8.44
N TYR A 133 -8.42 5.49 7.50
CA TYR A 133 -8.06 6.88 7.22
C TYR A 133 -8.18 7.19 5.73
N LEU A 134 -8.76 8.35 5.41
CA LEU A 134 -8.72 8.96 4.08
C LEU A 134 -7.86 10.22 4.17
N ALA A 135 -6.83 10.30 3.34
CA ALA A 135 -5.75 11.29 3.48
C ALA A 135 -5.57 12.17 2.23
N PRO A 136 -6.30 13.31 2.12
CA PRO A 136 -6.08 14.28 1.05
C PRO A 136 -4.67 14.86 1.08
N PHE A 137 -3.93 14.68 -0.01
CA PHE A 137 -2.55 15.10 -0.18
C PHE A 137 -2.47 16.38 -1.03
N SER A 138 -1.95 17.49 -0.55
CA SER A 138 -1.59 17.80 0.85
C SER A 138 -1.81 19.27 1.17
N PHE A 139 -1.89 19.59 2.46
CA PHE A 139 -1.76 20.94 2.95
C PHE A 139 -0.27 21.31 2.90
N GLN A 140 0.10 22.26 2.04
CA GLN A 140 1.49 22.68 1.89
C GLN A 140 1.78 23.78 2.91
N ALA A 141 2.75 23.54 3.78
CA ALA A 141 3.21 24.53 4.75
C ALA A 141 3.87 25.72 4.05
N ARG A 142 3.73 26.92 4.62
CA ARG A 142 4.36 28.14 4.13
C ARG A 142 5.32 28.72 5.17
N ARG A 143 6.25 29.55 4.69
CA ARG A 143 7.31 30.16 5.49
C ARG A 143 6.81 31.07 6.61
N ASP A 144 5.58 31.56 6.52
CA ASP A 144 4.92 32.39 7.53
C ASP A 144 4.06 31.58 8.53
N GLY A 145 4.07 30.24 8.42
CA GLY A 145 3.26 29.35 9.23
C GLY A 145 1.81 29.22 8.75
N SER A 146 1.44 29.81 7.62
CA SER A 146 0.14 29.52 6.99
C SER A 146 0.16 28.19 6.20
N LEU A 147 -1.01 27.75 5.76
CA LEU A 147 -1.19 26.53 4.96
C LEU A 147 -1.80 26.88 3.60
N LYS A 148 -1.29 26.27 2.53
CA LYS A 148 -2.01 26.19 1.25
C LYS A 148 -2.83 24.91 1.24
N GLU A 149 -4.15 25.05 1.22
CA GLU A 149 -5.08 23.92 1.27
C GLU A 149 -5.18 23.21 -0.10
N PRO A 150 -5.27 21.87 -0.13
CA PRO A 150 -5.62 21.13 -1.33
C PRO A 150 -7.13 21.20 -1.59
N PRO A 151 -7.60 20.92 -2.82
CA PRO A 151 -9.01 20.68 -3.06
C PRO A 151 -9.51 19.48 -2.22
N LEU A 152 -10.52 19.71 -1.36
CA LEU A 152 -11.09 18.65 -0.52
C LEU A 152 -12.37 18.05 -1.08
N ASN A 153 -13.16 18.83 -1.83
CA ASN A 153 -14.46 18.42 -2.40
C ASN A 153 -15.29 17.57 -1.41
N ASP A 154 -15.76 16.40 -1.83
CA ASP A 154 -16.60 15.50 -1.03
C ASP A 154 -15.81 14.56 -0.10
N PHE A 155 -14.47 14.68 -0.02
CA PHE A 155 -13.67 13.78 0.82
C PHE A 155 -14.09 13.76 2.30
N PRO A 156 -14.44 14.89 2.95
CA PRO A 156 -14.95 14.87 4.32
C PRO A 156 -16.25 14.06 4.45
N ALA A 157 -17.20 14.20 3.52
CA ALA A 157 -18.46 13.47 3.55
C ALA A 157 -18.26 11.98 3.23
N ILE A 158 -17.38 11.65 2.26
CA ILE A 158 -16.99 10.27 1.93
C ILE A 158 -16.38 9.58 3.16
N ALA A 159 -15.46 10.26 3.87
CA ALA A 159 -14.86 9.73 5.09
C ALA A 159 -15.91 9.48 6.17
N ALA A 160 -16.76 10.48 6.45
CA ALA A 160 -17.82 10.38 7.45
C ALA A 160 -18.81 9.24 7.15
N ALA A 161 -19.29 9.13 5.90
CA ALA A 161 -20.24 8.09 5.48
C ALA A 161 -19.69 6.67 5.63
N ASN A 162 -18.36 6.51 5.66
CA ASN A 162 -17.68 5.22 5.75
C ASN A 162 -16.98 4.99 7.10
N GLN A 163 -17.27 5.83 8.09
CA GLN A 163 -16.65 5.82 9.41
C GLN A 163 -15.10 5.83 9.36
N ALA A 164 -14.54 6.49 8.34
CA ALA A 164 -13.12 6.73 8.21
C ALA A 164 -12.75 8.08 8.83
N VAL A 165 -11.57 8.14 9.44
CA VAL A 165 -10.98 9.39 9.93
C VAL A 165 -10.43 10.16 8.74
N LEU A 166 -10.82 11.43 8.62
CA LEU A 166 -10.15 12.33 7.69
C LEU A 166 -8.78 12.71 8.30
N MET A 167 -7.72 12.42 7.56
CA MET A 167 -6.32 12.67 7.95
C MET A 167 -5.80 13.93 7.27
N MET A 168 -5.26 14.87 8.06
CA MET A 168 -4.69 16.12 7.56
C MET A 168 -3.23 15.89 7.20
N VAL A 169 -2.94 15.67 5.92
CA VAL A 169 -1.57 15.49 5.44
C VAL A 169 -0.91 16.84 5.23
N ILE A 170 0.19 17.09 5.93
CA ILE A 170 0.93 18.35 5.89
C ILE A 170 2.34 18.10 5.38
N THR A 171 2.74 18.83 4.34
CA THR A 171 4.06 18.67 3.70
C THR A 171 4.88 19.95 3.77
N ASN A 172 6.22 19.80 3.75
CA ASN A 172 7.17 20.89 3.54
C ASN A 172 7.51 21.06 2.05
N GLN A 173 6.50 20.99 1.17
CA GLN A 173 6.69 21.18 -0.27
C GLN A 173 6.57 22.64 -0.70
N GLU A 174 7.54 23.11 -1.49
CA GLU A 174 7.52 24.38 -2.22
C GLU A 174 7.76 24.09 -3.70
N ASN A 175 6.91 24.60 -4.59
CA ASN A 175 7.02 24.37 -6.05
C ASN A 175 7.11 22.87 -6.42
N ASP A 176 6.22 22.07 -5.83
CA ASP A 176 6.10 20.62 -6.05
C ASP A 176 7.36 19.80 -5.71
N ARG A 177 8.21 20.34 -4.82
CA ARG A 177 9.40 19.66 -4.29
C ARG A 177 9.52 19.86 -2.79
N PHE A 178 10.04 18.87 -2.09
CA PHE A 178 10.38 19.01 -0.67
C PHE A 178 11.50 20.04 -0.47
N SER A 179 11.33 20.91 0.53
CA SER A 179 12.20 22.05 0.83
C SER A 179 12.80 21.91 2.22
N ASP A 180 14.12 21.75 2.27
CA ASP A 180 14.90 21.67 3.49
C ASP A 180 14.90 23.02 4.24
N GLU A 181 14.93 24.14 3.52
CA GLU A 181 14.86 25.48 4.10
C GLU A 181 13.50 25.78 4.72
N LEU A 182 12.40 25.37 4.07
CA LEU A 182 11.08 25.46 4.68
C LEU A 182 11.01 24.63 5.97
N GLY A 183 11.57 23.41 5.94
CA GLY A 183 11.75 22.57 7.11
C GLY A 183 12.48 23.30 8.23
N ARG A 184 13.67 23.88 7.94
CA ARG A 184 14.45 24.64 8.92
C ARG A 184 13.62 25.76 9.55
N ILE A 185 12.88 26.54 8.76
CA ILE A 185 12.05 27.64 9.26
C ILE A 185 10.98 27.11 10.23
N LEU A 186 10.17 26.14 9.80
CA LEU A 186 9.07 25.59 10.61
C LEU A 186 9.55 24.94 11.91
N LEU A 187 10.76 24.37 11.90
CA LEU A 187 11.30 23.65 13.05
C LEU A 187 12.08 24.54 14.03
N ASN A 188 12.66 25.66 13.57
CA ASN A 188 13.57 26.47 14.39
C ASN A 188 13.09 27.92 14.64
N ASP A 189 12.18 28.46 13.85
CA ASP A 189 11.59 29.79 14.09
C ASP A 189 10.33 29.65 14.97
N ILE A 190 10.47 29.93 16.27
CA ILE A 190 9.41 29.66 17.25
C ILE A 190 8.12 30.46 16.99
N PRO A 191 8.16 31.78 16.71
CA PRO A 191 6.97 32.52 16.29
C PRO A 191 6.26 31.94 15.07
N VAL A 192 7.01 31.51 14.04
CA VAL A 192 6.43 30.87 12.85
C VAL A 192 5.84 29.51 13.21
N GLN A 193 6.53 28.71 14.02
CA GLN A 193 6.07 27.41 14.48
C GLN A 193 4.77 27.51 15.29
N ASP A 194 4.63 28.50 16.16
CA ASP A 194 3.40 28.75 16.92
C ASP A 194 2.24 29.14 16.01
N THR A 195 2.50 30.02 15.04
CA THR A 195 1.52 30.40 14.01
C THR A 195 1.08 29.18 13.19
N PHE A 196 2.03 28.32 12.85
CA PHE A 196 1.81 27.08 12.12
C PHE A 196 0.94 26.09 12.87
N LEU A 197 1.29 25.76 14.10
CA LEU A 197 0.50 24.84 14.94
C LEU A 197 -0.91 25.38 15.21
N ASN A 198 -1.06 26.68 15.46
CA ASN A 198 -2.37 27.31 15.63
C ASN A 198 -3.21 27.27 14.35
N THR A 199 -2.58 27.48 13.18
CA THR A 199 -3.24 27.36 11.89
C THR A 199 -3.72 25.93 11.64
N ILE A 200 -2.90 24.93 11.95
CA ILE A 200 -3.27 23.51 11.87
C ILE A 200 -4.50 23.23 12.74
N VAL A 201 -4.50 23.65 14.01
CA VAL A 201 -5.65 23.42 14.91
C VAL A 201 -6.93 24.06 14.37
N ARG A 202 -6.86 25.30 13.90
CA ARG A 202 -8.02 25.98 13.31
C ARG A 202 -8.54 25.24 12.09
N THR A 203 -7.66 24.90 11.15
CA THR A 203 -8.03 24.19 9.91
C THR A 203 -8.57 22.78 10.19
N ALA A 204 -7.96 22.07 11.14
CA ALA A 204 -8.40 20.74 11.57
C ALA A 204 -9.82 20.76 12.15
N ARG A 205 -10.14 21.76 13.00
CA ARG A 205 -11.50 21.97 13.51
C ARG A 205 -12.50 22.30 12.41
N THR A 206 -12.13 23.17 11.45
CA THR A 206 -13.01 23.57 10.36
C THR A 206 -13.47 22.38 9.51
N TYR A 207 -12.55 21.47 9.18
CA TYR A 207 -12.84 20.34 8.28
C TYR A 207 -13.09 19.01 9.00
N GLY A 208 -12.99 18.97 10.33
CA GLY A 208 -13.21 17.77 11.12
C GLY A 208 -12.09 16.73 11.02
N PHE A 209 -10.84 17.16 10.79
CA PHE A 209 -9.68 16.27 10.81
C PHE A 209 -9.43 15.75 12.25
N ARG A 210 -9.10 14.47 12.38
CA ARG A 210 -8.80 13.82 13.68
C ARG A 210 -7.48 13.08 13.74
N ASP A 211 -6.72 13.06 12.65
CA ASP A 211 -5.30 12.71 12.63
C ASP A 211 -4.54 13.83 11.92
N ILE A 212 -3.46 14.31 12.53
CA ILE A 212 -2.55 15.29 11.93
C ILE A 212 -1.29 14.54 11.50
N HIS A 213 -1.10 14.43 10.19
CA HIS A 213 -0.04 13.65 9.57
C HIS A 213 1.05 14.57 9.01
N PHE A 214 2.24 14.54 9.60
CA PHE A 214 3.39 15.29 9.09
C PHE A 214 4.20 14.43 8.12
N ASP A 215 4.18 14.84 6.85
CA ASP A 215 5.01 14.30 5.79
C ASP A 215 6.13 15.29 5.45
N PHE A 216 7.05 15.43 6.40
CA PHE A 216 8.21 16.30 6.27
C PHE A 216 9.41 15.51 5.77
N GLU A 217 9.75 15.67 4.49
CA GLU A 217 10.84 14.96 3.86
C GLU A 217 12.01 15.90 3.52
N PHE A 218 13.16 15.30 3.20
CA PHE A 218 14.36 16.01 2.73
C PHE A 218 14.87 17.12 3.67
N LEU A 219 14.54 17.02 4.97
CA LEU A 219 14.99 17.91 6.02
C LEU A 219 16.52 17.85 6.19
N ARG A 220 17.10 18.91 6.76
CA ARG A 220 18.55 18.93 7.04
C ARG A 220 18.87 17.94 8.17
N PRO A 221 19.99 17.19 8.08
CA PRO A 221 20.44 16.35 9.20
C PRO A 221 20.55 17.10 10.53
N ALA A 222 20.95 18.37 10.48
CA ALA A 222 21.06 19.25 11.65
C ALA A 222 19.71 19.53 12.34
N ASP A 223 18.59 19.44 11.61
CA ASP A 223 17.25 19.71 12.14
C ASP A 223 16.61 18.50 12.82
N ARG A 224 17.32 17.35 12.94
CA ARG A 224 16.80 16.10 13.56
C ARG A 224 16.16 16.34 14.93
N GLU A 225 16.87 16.98 15.85
CA GLU A 225 16.34 17.22 17.21
C GLU A 225 15.31 18.35 17.26
N ALA A 226 15.41 19.32 16.35
CA ALA A 226 14.38 20.34 16.19
C ALA A 226 13.05 19.70 15.75
N TYR A 227 13.10 18.71 14.86
CA TYR A 227 11.92 17.95 14.45
C TYR A 227 11.31 17.16 15.61
N ASN A 228 12.14 16.44 16.39
CA ASN A 228 11.68 15.74 17.59
C ASN A 228 11.01 16.69 18.60
N THR A 229 11.58 17.87 18.80
CA THR A 229 11.05 18.90 19.72
C THR A 229 9.71 19.46 19.21
N PHE A 230 9.64 19.75 17.92
CA PHE A 230 8.41 20.15 17.25
C PHE A 230 7.30 19.10 17.43
N LEU A 231 7.59 17.82 17.20
CA LEU A 231 6.60 16.74 17.34
C LEU A 231 6.08 16.60 18.77
N ARG A 232 6.93 16.78 19.80
CA ARG A 232 6.48 16.78 21.21
C ARG A 232 5.51 17.94 21.49
N LYS A 233 5.83 19.13 20.99
CA LYS A 233 4.97 20.32 21.11
C LYS A 233 3.64 20.10 20.41
N ALA A 234 3.67 19.60 19.17
CA ALA A 234 2.49 19.26 18.39
C ALA A 234 1.63 18.19 19.09
N LYS A 235 2.24 17.10 19.60
CA LYS A 235 1.53 16.06 20.36
C LYS A 235 0.81 16.64 21.58
N SER A 236 1.48 17.51 22.35
CA SER A 236 0.87 18.13 23.53
C SER A 236 -0.32 19.03 23.17
N LEU A 237 -0.29 19.68 22.00
CA LEU A 237 -1.38 20.52 21.53
C LEU A 237 -2.56 19.67 21.03
N PHE A 238 -2.29 18.69 20.16
CA PHE A 238 -3.34 17.87 19.55
C PHE A 238 -3.99 16.89 20.53
N ALA A 239 -3.28 16.48 21.58
CA ALA A 239 -3.86 15.68 22.66
C ALA A 239 -4.98 16.41 23.41
N GLN A 240 -4.97 17.75 23.48
CA GLN A 240 -6.05 18.53 24.10
C GLN A 240 -7.36 18.44 23.32
N GLU A 241 -7.27 18.19 22.00
CA GLU A 241 -8.40 17.98 21.11
C GLU A 241 -8.81 16.51 21.00
N GLY A 242 -8.05 15.60 21.60
CA GLY A 242 -8.22 14.15 21.42
C GLY A 242 -7.84 13.64 20.02
N TRP A 243 -7.05 14.41 19.26
CA TRP A 243 -6.61 14.00 17.93
C TRP A 243 -5.35 13.13 17.97
N LEU A 244 -5.23 12.30 16.94
CA LEU A 244 -4.02 11.53 16.67
C LEU A 244 -2.97 12.43 16.00
N ILE A 245 -1.71 12.08 16.20
CA ILE A 245 -0.58 12.60 15.43
C ILE A 245 0.16 11.43 14.80
N SER A 246 0.56 11.59 13.55
CA SER A 246 1.32 10.61 12.80
C SER A 246 2.39 11.27 11.94
N THR A 247 3.40 10.50 11.52
CA THR A 247 4.48 11.01 10.66
C THR A 247 4.82 10.02 9.56
N ALA A 248 5.16 10.52 8.36
CA ALA A 248 5.86 9.71 7.38
C ALA A 248 7.35 9.59 7.75
N LEU A 249 7.94 8.43 7.41
CA LEU A 249 9.35 8.12 7.65
C LEU A 249 10.00 7.55 6.40
N ALA A 250 11.15 8.11 6.02
CA ALA A 250 11.98 7.57 4.95
C ALA A 250 12.47 6.15 5.30
N PRO A 251 12.56 5.22 4.33
CA PRO A 251 12.90 3.82 4.59
C PRO A 251 14.37 3.67 5.01
N LYS A 252 14.59 3.32 6.28
CA LYS A 252 15.92 3.05 6.85
C LYS A 252 16.09 1.57 7.16
N THR A 253 17.33 1.10 7.08
CA THR A 253 17.72 -0.27 7.48
C THR A 253 18.67 -0.30 8.67
N SER A 254 19.14 0.85 9.13
CA SER A 254 19.95 1.02 10.34
C SER A 254 19.84 2.44 10.87
N ARG A 255 20.24 2.62 12.13
CA ARG A 255 20.24 3.93 12.78
C ARG A 255 21.28 4.88 12.18
N GLN A 256 22.41 4.34 11.73
CA GLN A 256 23.55 5.09 11.18
C GLN A 256 23.42 5.40 9.68
N GLN A 257 22.31 5.04 9.04
CA GLN A 257 22.09 5.34 7.63
C GLN A 257 22.10 6.86 7.40
N GLN A 258 23.11 7.33 6.66
CA GLN A 258 23.33 8.73 6.32
C GLN A 258 22.60 9.13 5.05
N GLY A 259 22.48 10.43 4.82
CA GLY A 259 21.84 11.04 3.67
C GLY A 259 20.70 11.96 4.09
N GLN A 260 20.53 13.04 3.33
CA GLN A 260 19.55 14.08 3.60
C GLN A 260 18.10 13.55 3.75
N TRP A 261 17.77 12.45 3.08
CA TRP A 261 16.47 11.80 3.20
C TRP A 261 16.23 11.08 4.54
N TYR A 262 17.30 10.71 5.26
CA TYR A 262 17.23 9.72 6.34
C TYR A 262 17.63 10.25 7.71
N GLU A 263 18.55 11.22 7.77
CA GLU A 263 19.19 11.59 9.04
C GLU A 263 18.25 12.35 9.96
N ALA A 264 17.38 13.21 9.43
CA ALA A 264 16.38 13.94 10.22
C ALA A 264 15.25 13.03 10.75
N HIS A 265 15.09 11.83 10.20
CA HIS A 265 14.10 10.85 10.62
C HIS A 265 14.63 9.94 11.73
N ASP A 266 14.38 10.37 12.97
CA ASP A 266 14.69 9.60 14.18
C ASP A 266 13.55 8.62 14.52
N TYR A 267 13.70 7.38 14.04
CA TYR A 267 12.69 6.34 14.22
C TYR A 267 12.29 6.15 15.69
N ARG A 268 13.25 6.12 16.61
CA ARG A 268 12.96 5.87 18.02
C ARG A 268 12.20 7.02 18.65
N ALA A 269 12.67 8.25 18.44
CA ALA A 269 11.99 9.43 18.97
C ALA A 269 10.57 9.55 18.41
N HIS A 270 10.38 9.36 17.10
CA HIS A 270 9.04 9.35 16.50
C HIS A 270 8.16 8.24 17.11
N GLY A 271 8.67 7.02 17.22
CA GLY A 271 7.95 5.89 17.82
C GLY A 271 7.52 6.12 19.28
N GLU A 272 8.30 6.88 20.05
CA GLU A 272 7.96 7.30 21.42
C GLU A 272 6.89 8.41 21.43
N ILE A 273 6.95 9.37 20.51
CA ILE A 273 6.13 10.59 20.51
C ILE A 273 4.76 10.39 19.85
N VAL A 274 4.71 9.85 18.64
CA VAL A 274 3.51 9.86 17.80
C VAL A 274 2.65 8.61 17.97
N ASP A 275 1.38 8.66 17.54
CA ASP A 275 0.44 7.55 17.71
C ASP A 275 0.74 6.41 16.73
N PHE A 276 1.18 6.75 15.52
CA PHE A 276 1.69 5.81 14.54
C PHE A 276 2.56 6.50 13.48
N VAL A 277 3.33 5.71 12.75
CA VAL A 277 4.19 6.15 11.65
C VAL A 277 3.78 5.46 10.36
N VAL A 278 3.96 6.15 9.24
CA VAL A 278 3.85 5.57 7.89
C VAL A 278 5.26 5.46 7.32
N ILE A 279 5.75 4.26 7.08
CA ILE A 279 7.10 4.07 6.51
C ILE A 279 6.97 3.93 5.00
N MET A 280 7.67 4.75 4.22
CA MET A 280 7.58 4.78 2.76
C MET A 280 8.34 3.60 2.13
N THR A 281 7.83 2.39 2.34
CA THR A 281 8.38 1.11 1.85
C THR A 281 8.03 0.83 0.39
N TYR A 282 8.26 1.81 -0.50
CA TYR A 282 8.11 1.72 -1.95
C TYR A 282 9.15 2.63 -2.64
N GLU A 283 9.12 2.73 -3.98
CA GLU A 283 10.11 3.47 -4.80
C GLU A 283 11.54 2.89 -4.82
N TRP A 284 11.73 1.57 -4.71
CA TRP A 284 13.01 0.98 -5.17
C TRP A 284 13.08 1.09 -6.70
N GLY A 285 12.10 0.53 -7.40
CA GLY A 285 11.81 0.88 -8.79
C GLY A 285 11.00 2.16 -8.82
N TYR A 286 11.66 3.28 -9.13
CA TYR A 286 11.04 4.60 -9.21
C TYR A 286 11.13 5.15 -10.63
N SER A 287 10.28 6.14 -10.94
CA SER A 287 10.14 6.66 -12.29
C SER A 287 11.45 7.14 -12.93
N GLY A 288 12.34 7.78 -12.16
CA GLY A 288 13.63 8.27 -12.65
C GLY A 288 14.79 7.27 -12.53
N GLY A 289 14.52 6.05 -12.07
CA GLY A 289 15.51 4.98 -11.93
C GLY A 289 15.35 3.89 -13.01
N PRO A 290 16.27 2.91 -13.04
CA PRO A 290 16.14 1.74 -13.91
C PRO A 290 14.94 0.87 -13.51
N ALA A 291 14.46 0.06 -14.46
CA ALA A 291 13.34 -0.86 -14.25
C ALA A 291 13.65 -1.89 -13.15
N GLN A 292 12.76 -1.97 -12.17
CA GLN A 292 12.72 -3.01 -11.14
C GLN A 292 11.37 -2.96 -10.41
N ALA A 293 11.11 -3.94 -9.53
CA ALA A 293 9.93 -3.91 -8.66
C ALA A 293 9.86 -2.61 -7.85
N VAL A 294 8.66 -2.04 -7.70
CA VAL A 294 8.45 -0.78 -6.96
C VAL A 294 8.68 -0.97 -5.46
N SER A 295 8.16 -2.07 -4.89
CA SER A 295 8.31 -2.42 -3.47
C SER A 295 8.71 -3.90 -3.28
N PRO A 296 9.96 -4.28 -3.66
CA PRO A 296 10.45 -5.64 -3.53
C PRO A 296 10.42 -6.09 -2.06
N ILE A 297 9.80 -7.25 -1.78
CA ILE A 297 9.47 -7.68 -0.42
C ILE A 297 10.71 -7.86 0.48
N GLY A 298 11.86 -8.22 -0.08
CA GLY A 298 13.11 -8.38 0.65
C GLY A 298 13.60 -7.07 1.27
N PRO A 299 13.87 -6.02 0.47
CA PRO A 299 14.14 -4.67 0.96
C PRO A 299 13.06 -4.12 1.91
N VAL A 300 11.77 -4.30 1.59
CA VAL A 300 10.65 -3.90 2.46
C VAL A 300 10.78 -4.55 3.85
N ARG A 301 10.99 -5.87 3.89
CA ARG A 301 11.17 -6.63 5.15
C ARG A 301 12.37 -6.13 5.95
N ARG A 302 13.49 -5.78 5.30
CA ARG A 302 14.67 -5.24 6.00
C ARG A 302 14.36 -3.92 6.69
N VAL A 303 13.64 -3.02 6.00
CA VAL A 303 13.21 -1.74 6.57
C VAL A 303 12.29 -1.96 7.76
N LEU A 304 11.29 -2.84 7.63
CA LEU A 304 10.34 -3.11 8.70
C LEU A 304 10.98 -3.79 9.92
N ARG A 305 11.95 -4.70 9.70
CA ARG A 305 12.70 -5.30 10.82
C ARG A 305 13.54 -4.28 11.58
N TYR A 306 14.16 -3.33 10.88
CA TYR A 306 14.83 -2.21 11.53
C TYR A 306 13.82 -1.34 12.29
N ALA A 307 12.68 -1.01 11.67
CA ALA A 307 11.63 -0.25 12.33
C ALA A 307 11.16 -0.90 13.63
N LEU A 308 10.98 -2.22 13.65
CA LEU A 308 10.62 -2.98 14.84
C LEU A 308 11.68 -2.97 15.95
N SER A 309 12.94 -2.68 15.65
CA SER A 309 13.97 -2.49 16.68
C SER A 309 13.90 -1.13 17.37
N GLU A 310 13.17 -0.15 16.79
CA GLU A 310 13.12 1.23 17.26
C GLU A 310 11.69 1.68 17.62
N ILE A 311 10.65 1.04 17.07
CA ILE A 311 9.24 1.44 17.14
C ILE A 311 8.37 0.21 17.47
N PRO A 312 7.42 0.30 18.41
CA PRO A 312 6.46 -0.77 18.65
C PRO A 312 5.68 -1.15 17.37
N ALA A 313 5.52 -2.45 17.10
CA ALA A 313 4.83 -2.96 15.91
C ALA A 313 3.43 -2.35 15.70
N SER A 314 2.70 -2.15 16.81
CA SER A 314 1.35 -1.56 16.85
C SER A 314 1.28 -0.08 16.44
N LYS A 315 2.42 0.56 16.19
CA LYS A 315 2.54 1.93 15.68
C LYS A 315 3.03 2.00 14.23
N ILE A 316 3.40 0.88 13.61
CA ILE A 316 4.00 0.88 12.26
C ILE A 316 2.93 0.60 11.20
N MET A 317 2.71 1.55 10.30
CA MET A 317 2.03 1.31 9.03
C MET A 317 3.04 1.14 7.90
N MET A 318 2.92 0.04 7.17
CA MET A 318 3.73 -0.25 5.98
C MET A 318 3.19 0.54 4.78
N GLY A 319 4.02 1.37 4.15
CA GLY A 319 3.67 2.07 2.92
C GLY A 319 3.60 1.11 1.73
N GLN A 320 2.58 1.27 0.88
CA GLN A 320 2.33 0.41 -0.27
C GLN A 320 1.93 1.22 -1.52
N ASN A 321 2.62 0.98 -2.63
CA ASN A 321 2.24 1.50 -3.95
C ASN A 321 1.01 0.77 -4.53
N LEU A 322 0.09 1.50 -5.15
CA LEU A 322 -1.04 0.98 -5.95
C LEU A 322 -0.79 1.06 -7.47
N TYR A 323 0.43 1.41 -7.86
CA TYR A 323 0.89 1.53 -9.24
C TYR A 323 2.12 0.66 -9.48
N GLY A 324 2.33 0.40 -10.76
CA GLY A 324 3.59 0.03 -11.35
C GLY A 324 4.15 1.14 -12.23
N TYR A 325 5.18 0.78 -12.99
CA TYR A 325 5.82 1.64 -13.96
C TYR A 325 6.11 0.85 -15.24
N ASP A 326 6.06 1.58 -16.34
CA ASP A 326 6.39 1.13 -17.69
C ASP A 326 7.60 1.93 -18.19
N TRP A 327 8.74 1.24 -18.26
CA TRP A 327 10.02 1.81 -18.69
C TRP A 327 10.28 1.48 -20.15
N THR A 328 10.60 2.49 -20.95
CA THR A 328 11.25 2.28 -22.25
C THR A 328 12.72 1.93 -22.05
N LEU A 329 13.21 0.91 -22.77
CA LEU A 329 14.57 0.38 -22.71
C LEU A 329 15.41 0.77 -23.93
N PRO A 330 16.74 0.90 -23.79
CA PRO A 330 17.49 0.86 -22.53
C PRO A 330 17.19 2.07 -21.64
N PHE A 331 17.35 1.91 -20.32
CA PHE A 331 17.26 3.04 -19.40
C PHE A 331 18.38 4.05 -19.68
N THR A 332 18.01 5.32 -19.71
CA THR A 332 18.94 6.44 -19.88
C THR A 332 18.77 7.39 -18.71
N PRO A 333 19.83 7.74 -17.96
CA PRO A 333 19.73 8.72 -16.87
C PRO A 333 19.03 10.01 -17.31
N GLY A 334 18.01 10.42 -16.56
CA GLY A 334 17.17 11.58 -16.88
C GLY A 334 15.87 11.24 -17.65
N SER A 335 15.70 10.01 -18.14
CA SER A 335 14.39 9.54 -18.60
C SER A 335 13.46 9.25 -17.41
N THR A 336 12.15 9.22 -17.67
CA THR A 336 11.14 8.89 -16.67
C THR A 336 10.21 7.78 -17.17
N ALA A 337 9.93 6.81 -16.31
CA ALA A 337 8.96 5.77 -16.56
C ALA A 337 7.54 6.29 -16.41
N ARG A 338 6.61 5.73 -17.19
CA ARG A 338 5.20 6.06 -17.09
C ARG A 338 4.57 5.25 -15.95
N ALA A 339 3.94 5.92 -14.99
CA ALA A 339 3.16 5.22 -13.97
C ALA A 339 1.94 4.51 -14.60
N VAL A 340 1.67 3.28 -14.15
CA VAL A 340 0.54 2.48 -14.62
C VAL A 340 -0.19 1.83 -13.44
N SER A 341 -1.51 1.82 -13.46
CA SER A 341 -2.30 0.96 -12.57
C SER A 341 -2.13 -0.52 -12.96
N PRO A 342 -2.37 -1.47 -12.04
CA PRO A 342 -2.43 -2.90 -12.36
C PRO A 342 -3.38 -3.24 -13.51
N GLN A 343 -4.56 -2.61 -13.56
CA GLN A 343 -5.49 -2.81 -14.67
C GLN A 343 -4.94 -2.29 -16.01
N GLN A 344 -4.16 -1.19 -16.00
CA GLN A 344 -3.46 -0.72 -17.21
C GLN A 344 -2.34 -1.68 -17.63
N ALA A 345 -1.55 -2.18 -16.68
CA ALA A 345 -0.49 -3.16 -16.96
C ALA A 345 -1.05 -4.43 -17.62
N ILE A 346 -2.17 -4.96 -17.12
CA ILE A 346 -2.86 -6.11 -17.71
C ILE A 346 -3.35 -5.79 -19.14
N ARG A 347 -3.89 -4.59 -19.37
CA ARG A 347 -4.30 -4.17 -20.72
C ARG A 347 -3.13 -4.07 -21.70
N ILE A 348 -1.98 -3.55 -21.25
CA ILE A 348 -0.77 -3.47 -22.07
C ILE A 348 -0.30 -4.90 -22.42
N ALA A 349 -0.22 -5.79 -21.43
CA ALA A 349 0.16 -7.18 -21.67
C ALA A 349 -0.78 -7.87 -22.67
N ALA A 350 -2.09 -7.66 -22.53
CA ALA A 350 -3.08 -8.16 -23.48
C ALA A 350 -2.87 -7.59 -24.88
N GLN A 351 -2.69 -6.28 -25.01
CA GLN A 351 -2.51 -5.57 -26.28
C GLN A 351 -1.32 -6.11 -27.06
N TYR A 352 -0.18 -6.33 -26.41
CA TYR A 352 1.07 -6.76 -27.05
C TYR A 352 1.30 -8.28 -27.00
N GLY A 353 0.34 -9.05 -26.48
CA GLY A 353 0.45 -10.51 -26.38
C GLY A 353 1.57 -10.97 -25.43
N ALA A 354 1.93 -10.16 -24.44
CA ALA A 354 2.95 -10.49 -23.46
C ALA A 354 2.39 -11.39 -22.35
N GLU A 355 3.16 -12.40 -21.95
CA GLU A 355 2.84 -13.22 -20.76
C GLU A 355 3.33 -12.49 -19.50
N ILE A 356 2.47 -12.42 -18.47
CA ILE A 356 2.81 -11.81 -17.18
C ILE A 356 3.63 -12.81 -16.37
N GLN A 357 4.89 -12.47 -16.12
CA GLN A 357 5.79 -13.24 -15.28
C GLN A 357 5.68 -12.79 -13.82
N TYR A 358 6.22 -13.59 -12.91
CA TYR A 358 6.26 -13.26 -11.49
C TYR A 358 7.63 -13.53 -10.90
N ASN A 359 8.23 -12.50 -10.30
CA ASN A 359 9.50 -12.63 -9.62
C ASN A 359 9.24 -13.02 -8.16
N TRP A 360 9.52 -14.29 -7.81
CA TRP A 360 9.28 -14.82 -6.46
C TRP A 360 10.21 -14.25 -5.39
N ASN A 361 11.38 -13.70 -5.76
CA ASN A 361 12.30 -13.06 -4.82
C ASN A 361 11.82 -11.65 -4.45
N ALA A 362 11.34 -10.89 -5.44
CA ALA A 362 10.77 -9.56 -5.23
C ALA A 362 9.32 -9.62 -4.74
N GLN A 363 8.61 -10.73 -5.00
CA GLN A 363 7.16 -10.86 -4.89
C GLN A 363 6.43 -9.78 -5.70
N ALA A 364 6.71 -9.71 -7.00
CA ALA A 364 6.08 -8.74 -7.90
C ALA A 364 5.92 -9.30 -9.33
N PRO A 365 4.78 -9.01 -10.00
CA PRO A 365 4.59 -9.31 -11.42
C PRO A 365 5.37 -8.35 -12.33
N PHE A 366 5.81 -8.87 -13.47
CA PHE A 366 6.47 -8.08 -14.50
C PHE A 366 6.28 -8.70 -15.89
N PHE A 367 6.51 -7.93 -16.94
CA PHE A 367 6.61 -8.43 -18.31
C PHE A 367 7.42 -7.48 -19.19
N HIS A 368 7.80 -7.97 -20.37
CA HIS A 368 8.42 -7.17 -21.42
C HIS A 368 7.53 -7.16 -22.66
N TYR A 369 7.60 -6.08 -23.42
CA TYR A 369 6.98 -6.01 -24.75
C TYR A 369 7.79 -5.10 -25.67
N THR A 370 7.48 -5.11 -26.96
CA THR A 370 8.02 -4.17 -27.94
C THR A 370 6.85 -3.35 -28.49
N ASP A 371 6.97 -2.02 -28.46
CA ASP A 371 5.93 -1.11 -28.96
C ASP A 371 5.87 -1.11 -30.50
N ALA A 372 4.93 -0.34 -31.07
CA ALA A 372 4.74 -0.28 -32.52
C ALA A 372 5.94 0.40 -33.24
N GLU A 373 6.69 1.21 -32.50
CA GLU A 373 7.89 1.92 -32.94
C GLU A 373 9.17 1.06 -32.80
N GLY A 374 9.05 -0.19 -32.35
CA GLY A 374 10.17 -1.11 -32.20
C GLY A 374 10.99 -0.90 -30.92
N LYS A 375 10.54 -0.05 -29.99
CA LYS A 375 11.21 0.16 -28.70
C LYS A 375 10.81 -0.93 -27.73
N ARG A 376 11.78 -1.39 -26.95
CA ARG A 376 11.56 -2.39 -25.91
C ARG A 376 11.06 -1.73 -24.63
N HIS A 377 10.19 -2.42 -23.93
CA HIS A 377 9.62 -1.97 -22.67
C HIS A 377 9.73 -3.05 -21.59
N GLU A 378 9.81 -2.61 -20.35
CA GLU A 378 9.73 -3.45 -19.16
C GLU A 378 8.73 -2.84 -18.18
N VAL A 379 7.76 -3.64 -17.75
CA VAL A 379 6.67 -3.20 -16.87
C VAL A 379 6.76 -4.00 -15.57
N TRP A 380 6.87 -3.30 -14.44
CA TRP A 380 6.70 -3.87 -13.10
C TRP A 380 5.47 -3.26 -12.45
N PHE A 381 4.63 -4.07 -11.82
CA PHE A 381 3.39 -3.61 -11.20
C PHE A 381 3.04 -4.45 -9.97
N GLU A 382 1.83 -4.28 -9.42
CA GLU A 382 1.31 -5.06 -8.29
C GLU A 382 0.12 -5.90 -8.75
N ASP A 383 -0.05 -7.08 -8.16
CA ASP A 383 -1.24 -7.91 -8.39
C ASP A 383 -1.68 -8.61 -7.11
N ALA A 384 -2.69 -9.48 -7.21
CA ALA A 384 -3.22 -10.16 -6.04
C ALA A 384 -2.15 -10.98 -5.27
N ARG A 385 -1.17 -11.56 -5.97
CA ARG A 385 -0.08 -12.34 -5.33
C ARG A 385 0.83 -11.43 -4.52
N SER A 386 1.27 -10.32 -5.11
CA SER A 386 2.20 -9.41 -4.43
C SER A 386 1.57 -8.74 -3.22
N ILE A 387 0.30 -8.34 -3.31
CA ILE A 387 -0.46 -7.79 -2.18
C ILE A 387 -0.67 -8.83 -1.08
N GLN A 388 -1.03 -10.07 -1.41
CA GLN A 388 -1.17 -11.13 -0.41
C GLN A 388 0.16 -11.39 0.32
N ALA A 389 1.28 -11.45 -0.40
CA ALA A 389 2.60 -11.62 0.22
C ALA A 389 2.94 -10.49 1.19
N LYS A 390 2.52 -9.26 0.89
CA LYS A 390 2.67 -8.10 1.77
C LYS A 390 1.71 -8.12 2.97
N PHE A 391 0.49 -8.61 2.80
CA PHE A 391 -0.42 -8.87 3.92
C PHE A 391 0.10 -9.97 4.85
N ASP A 392 0.69 -11.02 4.31
CA ASP A 392 1.33 -12.07 5.09
C ASP A 392 2.53 -11.51 5.87
N LEU A 393 3.35 -10.66 5.26
CA LEU A 393 4.44 -9.94 5.95
C LEU A 393 3.91 -9.04 7.08
N MET A 394 2.81 -8.33 6.84
CA MET A 394 2.17 -7.45 7.83
C MET A 394 1.69 -8.25 9.05
N LYS A 395 1.10 -9.44 8.82
CA LYS A 395 0.66 -10.38 9.87
C LYS A 395 1.84 -10.99 10.61
N GLU A 396 2.86 -11.47 9.88
CA GLU A 396 4.09 -12.04 10.44
C GLU A 396 4.76 -11.06 11.42
N LEU A 397 4.85 -9.79 11.02
CA LEU A 397 5.50 -8.75 11.80
C LEU A 397 4.55 -8.05 12.80
N ARG A 398 3.27 -8.45 12.85
CA ARG A 398 2.23 -7.88 13.73
C ARG A 398 2.13 -6.36 13.65
N LEU A 399 2.24 -5.82 12.43
CA LEU A 399 2.20 -4.39 12.19
C LEU A 399 0.80 -3.82 12.43
N ARG A 400 0.72 -2.50 12.65
CA ARG A 400 -0.54 -1.78 12.81
C ARG A 400 -1.43 -1.89 11.58
N GLY A 401 -0.82 -1.81 10.40
CA GLY A 401 -1.58 -1.58 9.17
C GLY A 401 -0.76 -1.30 7.93
N MET A 402 -1.46 -0.87 6.89
CA MET A 402 -0.90 -0.52 5.58
C MET A 402 -1.38 0.87 5.14
N SER A 403 -0.52 1.63 4.45
CA SER A 403 -0.79 2.98 3.96
C SER A 403 -0.57 3.05 2.45
N TYR A 404 -1.62 3.33 1.68
CA TYR A 404 -1.61 3.24 0.23
C TYR A 404 -1.28 4.56 -0.47
N TRP A 405 -0.24 4.55 -1.30
CA TRP A 405 0.03 5.58 -2.31
C TRP A 405 -0.33 5.03 -3.70
N LYS A 406 -1.35 5.53 -4.39
CA LYS A 406 -2.41 6.43 -3.94
C LYS A 406 -3.72 6.03 -4.65
N LEU A 407 -4.84 6.57 -4.18
CA LEU A 407 -6.13 6.40 -4.84
C LEU A 407 -6.14 7.04 -6.24
N GLY A 408 -7.11 6.65 -7.07
CA GLY A 408 -7.21 7.03 -8.49
C GLY A 408 -6.59 6.01 -9.46
N LEU A 409 -6.02 4.92 -8.93
CA LEU A 409 -5.39 3.84 -9.71
C LEU A 409 -6.21 2.55 -9.54
N PRO A 410 -6.90 2.07 -10.59
CA PRO A 410 -7.74 0.88 -10.49
C PRO A 410 -6.96 -0.38 -10.12
N PHE A 411 -7.28 -0.95 -8.96
CA PHE A 411 -6.76 -2.22 -8.49
C PHE A 411 -7.78 -2.93 -7.57
N PRO A 412 -8.86 -3.50 -8.13
CA PRO A 412 -9.99 -4.01 -7.35
C PRO A 412 -9.60 -5.15 -6.39
N GLN A 413 -8.66 -6.01 -6.80
CA GLN A 413 -8.22 -7.15 -6.01
C GLN A 413 -7.61 -6.74 -4.67
N ASN A 414 -6.93 -5.59 -4.60
CA ASN A 414 -6.37 -5.08 -3.34
C ASN A 414 -7.46 -4.93 -2.27
N TRP A 415 -8.56 -4.24 -2.61
CA TRP A 415 -9.64 -3.96 -1.67
C TRP A 415 -10.37 -5.23 -1.22
N LEU A 416 -10.59 -6.16 -2.14
CA LEU A 416 -11.18 -7.47 -1.82
C LEU A 416 -10.29 -8.26 -0.86
N LEU A 417 -8.97 -8.30 -1.12
CA LEU A 417 -8.03 -9.01 -0.26
C LEU A 417 -7.92 -8.38 1.13
N ILE A 418 -8.13 -7.06 1.30
CA ILE A 418 -8.24 -6.44 2.64
C ILE A 418 -9.36 -7.13 3.43
N THR A 419 -10.57 -7.22 2.86
CA THR A 419 -11.71 -7.82 3.57
C THR A 419 -11.57 -9.31 3.81
N ASP A 420 -10.83 -10.01 2.95
CA ASP A 420 -10.56 -11.42 3.13
C ASP A 420 -9.56 -11.67 4.27
N ASN A 421 -8.59 -10.78 4.43
CA ASN A 421 -7.48 -10.97 5.35
C ASN A 421 -7.66 -10.28 6.72
N PHE A 422 -8.47 -9.22 6.79
CA PHE A 422 -8.51 -8.32 7.94
C PHE A 422 -9.92 -7.87 8.31
N GLU A 423 -10.08 -7.59 9.59
CA GLU A 423 -11.15 -6.75 10.12
C GLU A 423 -10.64 -5.30 10.12
N VAL A 424 -11.15 -4.48 9.21
CA VAL A 424 -10.75 -3.08 9.10
C VAL A 424 -11.21 -2.32 10.34
N VAL A 425 -10.27 -1.72 11.07
CA VAL A 425 -10.58 -0.88 12.22
C VAL A 425 -11.21 0.43 11.73
N LYS A 426 -12.39 0.77 12.25
CA LYS A 426 -13.02 2.08 12.07
C LYS A 426 -12.80 2.92 13.33
N ARG A 427 -12.51 4.21 13.16
CA ARG A 427 -12.15 5.14 14.25
C ARG A 427 -13.03 6.39 14.28
N ALA A 428 -13.99 6.50 13.36
CA ALA A 428 -14.79 7.70 13.24
C ALA A 428 -15.94 7.77 14.23
#